data_AF-A0A2H1KUM0-F1
#
_entry.id   AF-A0A2H1KUM0-F1
#
_cell.length_a   1.000
_cell.length_b   1.000
_cell.length_c   1.000
_cell.angle_alpha   90.00
_cell.angle_beta   90.00
_cell.angle_gamma   90.00
#
_symmetry.space_group_name_H-M   'P 1'
#
loop_
_entity.id
_entity.type
_entity.pdbx_description
1 polymer ?
#
loop_
_entity_poly.entity_id
_entity_poly.type
_entity_poly.pdbx_seq_one_letter_code
_entity_poly.pdbx_strand_id
1 'polypeptide(L)'
;MYKALRSSVPEVVRFSVHDAAWLHTGSVHRCYRMHLPHRCMSLRLRKVPTASGATAVQIVTKRHGKLTVIEHLGSAHIPAQLAALEEAGREKINESTGQLSLDLDTGSKVSTASRRRVKGSASRLLIDTIRTAYGRLRFHVVDDEAFFQLVLARIVEPTSTSDSIRALDELGADTKHRSTFTRCQQRVNADAYRETIAEKCFDYSVATTGISLILYDVTTLYFEAEKEDELRKVGYSKERRVDPQIVVGLLVDRTGFPLALIHRCE
;
A
#
# COMPACT_ATOMS: atom_id res chain seq x y z
N MET A 1 25.33 16.45 18.67
CA MET A 1 24.90 17.64 19.42
C MET A 1 23.67 17.31 20.27
N TYR A 2 23.78 16.38 21.22
CA TYR A 2 22.72 16.03 22.19
C TYR A 2 23.18 16.44 23.60
N LYS A 3 23.20 17.75 23.88
CA LYS A 3 23.64 18.30 25.17
C LYS A 3 22.62 19.23 25.83
N ALA A 4 21.34 19.17 25.44
CA ALA A 4 20.32 20.10 25.93
C ALA A 4 19.03 19.45 26.49
N LEU A 5 19.06 18.17 26.89
CA LEU A 5 17.98 17.53 27.67
C LEU A 5 18.39 17.33 29.14
N ARG A 6 19.06 18.32 29.73
CA ARG A 6 19.34 18.37 31.18
C ARG A 6 18.45 19.43 31.83
N SER A 7 17.29 19.01 32.34
CA SER A 7 16.72 19.48 33.62
C SER A 7 15.22 19.17 33.76
N SER A 8 14.83 17.89 33.90
CA SER A 8 13.55 17.50 34.56
C SER A 8 13.25 15.98 34.53
N VAL A 9 14.27 15.11 34.55
CA VAL A 9 14.07 13.65 34.70
C VAL A 9 15.09 13.14 35.73
N PRO A 10 14.68 12.43 36.79
CA PRO A 10 15.62 11.81 37.70
C PRO A 10 16.35 10.66 36.98
N GLU A 11 17.68 10.69 37.04
CA GLU A 11 18.63 9.63 36.72
C GLU A 11 18.54 8.95 35.33
N VAL A 12 19.30 9.51 34.38
CA VAL A 12 19.64 8.83 33.12
C VAL A 12 20.57 7.65 33.44
N VAL A 13 20.03 6.44 33.38
CA VAL A 13 20.81 5.20 33.43
C VAL A 13 21.71 5.14 32.19
N ARG A 14 23.03 5.22 32.40
CA ARG A 14 24.02 4.85 31.38
C ARG A 14 23.93 3.33 31.16
N PHE A 15 23.37 2.89 30.05
CA PHE A 15 23.49 1.49 29.63
C PHE A 15 24.73 1.32 28.75
N SER A 16 25.78 0.76 29.35
CA SER A 16 26.87 0.08 28.66
C SER A 16 26.50 -1.39 28.63
N VAL A 17 26.05 -1.92 27.50
CA VAL A 17 25.72 -3.35 27.39
C VAL A 17 26.97 -4.08 26.91
N HIS A 18 27.71 -4.65 27.87
CA HIS A 18 28.67 -5.72 27.61
C HIS A 18 27.93 -7.06 27.58
N ASP A 19 28.32 -7.89 26.61
CA ASP A 19 28.21 -9.35 26.54
C ASP A 19 26.94 -10.04 27.06
N ALA A 20 26.15 -10.57 26.12
CA ALA A 20 25.26 -11.70 26.39
C ALA A 20 25.36 -12.76 25.28
N ALA A 21 25.81 -13.94 25.70
CA ALA A 21 25.90 -15.18 24.94
C ALA A 21 24.58 -15.99 24.98
N TRP A 22 24.51 -17.02 24.12
CA TRP A 22 23.53 -18.14 24.07
C TRP A 22 22.19 -17.85 23.35
N LEU A 23 21.48 -18.77 22.67
CA LEU A 23 21.63 -20.20 22.32
C LEU A 23 20.80 -20.50 21.04
N HIS A 24 21.18 -21.57 20.34
CA HIS A 24 20.62 -22.07 19.07
C HIS A 24 19.16 -22.57 19.11
N THR A 25 18.49 -22.42 17.96
CA THR A 25 17.58 -23.36 17.20
C THR A 25 16.58 -22.47 16.43
N GLY A 26 16.16 -22.67 15.19
CA GLY A 26 16.25 -23.74 14.21
C GLY A 26 15.00 -23.62 13.31
N SER A 27 15.21 -23.34 12.02
CA SER A 27 14.42 -23.84 10.88
C SER A 27 13.15 -23.12 10.35
N VAL A 28 13.07 -23.22 9.01
CA VAL A 28 11.94 -23.21 8.05
C VAL A 28 11.35 -21.89 7.57
N HIS A 29 11.84 -21.41 6.41
CA HIS A 29 11.05 -20.61 5.47
C HIS A 29 10.02 -21.50 4.74
N ARG A 30 8.73 -21.21 4.95
CA ARG A 30 7.63 -21.80 4.18
C ARG A 30 7.01 -20.70 3.31
N CYS A 31 7.29 -20.77 2.01
CA CYS A 31 6.77 -19.87 1.00
C CYS A 31 5.29 -20.22 0.72
N TYR A 32 4.36 -19.38 1.17
CA TYR A 32 2.94 -19.55 0.85
C TYR A 32 2.66 -19.00 -0.56
N ARG A 33 2.58 -19.93 -1.53
CA ARG A 33 1.95 -19.67 -2.83
C ARG A 33 0.44 -19.73 -2.63
N MET A 34 -0.20 -18.57 -2.44
CA MET A 34 -1.65 -18.49 -2.40
C MET A 34 -2.24 -18.94 -3.76
N HIS A 35 -2.97 -20.06 -3.72
CA HIS A 35 -3.90 -20.47 -4.75
C HIS A 35 -5.13 -19.56 -4.67
N LEU A 36 -5.36 -18.73 -5.69
CA LEU A 36 -6.65 -18.04 -5.87
C LEU A 36 -7.63 -19.01 -6.53
N PRO A 37 -8.71 -19.45 -5.85
CA PRO A 37 -9.80 -20.15 -6.51
C PRO A 37 -10.72 -19.11 -7.19
N HIS A 38 -11.46 -19.57 -8.19
CA HIS A 38 -12.42 -18.80 -9.01
C HIS A 38 -11.81 -18.05 -10.21
N ARG A 39 -11.51 -18.80 -11.27
CA ARG A 39 -11.46 -18.24 -12.63
C ARG A 39 -12.86 -17.74 -12.99
N CYS A 40 -13.05 -16.42 -12.90
CA CYS A 40 -14.28 -15.75 -13.30
C CYS A 40 -14.58 -16.06 -14.78
N MET A 41 -15.80 -16.53 -15.06
CA MET A 41 -16.30 -16.74 -16.41
C MET A 41 -16.49 -15.38 -17.07
N SER A 42 -15.65 -15.01 -18.05
CA SER A 42 -15.83 -13.75 -18.77
C SER A 42 -16.80 -13.95 -19.94
N LEU A 43 -17.91 -13.20 -19.91
CA LEU A 43 -18.83 -13.02 -21.03
C LEU A 43 -18.35 -11.85 -21.90
N ARG A 44 -18.46 -11.98 -23.23
CA ARG A 44 -18.05 -10.94 -24.18
C ARG A 44 -19.02 -10.88 -25.35
N LEU A 45 -19.15 -9.70 -25.97
CA LEU A 45 -19.86 -9.55 -27.23
C LEU A 45 -18.95 -9.88 -28.42
N ARG A 46 -19.50 -10.58 -29.40
CA ARG A 46 -18.88 -10.88 -30.69
C ARG A 46 -19.80 -10.43 -31.82
N LYS A 47 -19.21 -9.79 -32.84
CA LYS A 47 -19.90 -9.41 -34.09
C LYS A 47 -19.47 -10.37 -35.19
N VAL A 48 -20.41 -10.86 -35.99
CA VAL A 48 -20.14 -11.81 -37.09
C VAL A 48 -20.91 -11.37 -38.33
N PRO A 49 -20.24 -11.17 -39.48
CA PRO A 49 -20.95 -10.93 -40.74
C PRO A 49 -21.69 -12.20 -41.16
N THR A 50 -22.93 -12.04 -41.60
CA THR A 50 -23.78 -13.14 -42.07
C THR A 50 -23.83 -13.19 -43.59
N ALA A 51 -24.16 -14.37 -44.15
CA ALA A 51 -24.26 -14.55 -45.60
C ALA A 51 -25.33 -13.67 -46.26
N SER A 52 -26.31 -13.16 -45.49
CA SER A 52 -27.36 -12.24 -45.95
C SER A 52 -26.96 -10.76 -45.89
N GLY A 53 -25.70 -10.44 -45.58
CA GLY A 53 -25.20 -9.07 -45.50
C GLY A 53 -25.53 -8.34 -44.18
N ALA A 54 -26.18 -9.01 -43.22
CA ALA A 54 -26.40 -8.47 -41.87
C ALA A 54 -25.19 -8.73 -40.96
N THR A 55 -25.04 -7.94 -39.89
CA THR A 55 -24.10 -8.21 -38.81
C THR A 55 -24.83 -8.82 -37.62
N ALA A 56 -24.51 -10.07 -37.27
CA ALA A 56 -25.03 -10.76 -36.10
C ALA A 56 -24.25 -10.37 -34.83
N VAL A 57 -24.97 -10.17 -33.73
CA VAL A 57 -24.40 -9.91 -32.40
C VAL A 57 -24.64 -11.11 -31.49
N GLN A 58 -23.57 -11.60 -30.87
CA GLN A 58 -23.59 -12.81 -30.03
C GLN A 58 -22.91 -12.55 -28.68
N ILE A 59 -23.42 -13.17 -27.62
CA ILE A 59 -22.74 -13.27 -26.33
C ILE A 59 -21.95 -14.58 -26.34
N VAL A 60 -20.64 -14.48 -26.09
CA VAL A 60 -19.71 -15.60 -26.12
C VAL A 60 -18.92 -15.67 -24.83
N THR A 61 -18.46 -16.87 -24.48
CA THR A 61 -17.50 -17.09 -23.39
C THR A 61 -16.30 -17.87 -23.88
N LYS A 62 -15.16 -17.68 -23.22
CA LYS A 62 -13.93 -18.43 -23.51
C LYS A 62 -13.53 -19.26 -22.29
N ARG A 63 -13.58 -20.60 -22.42
CA ARG A 63 -13.11 -21.55 -21.40
C ARG A 63 -12.05 -22.47 -22.01
N HIS A 64 -10.91 -22.63 -21.33
CA HIS A 64 -9.79 -23.49 -21.76
C HIS A 64 -9.37 -23.28 -23.23
N GLY A 65 -9.33 -22.03 -23.70
CA GLY A 65 -8.98 -21.70 -25.09
C GLY A 65 -10.11 -21.89 -26.11
N LYS A 66 -11.20 -22.58 -25.76
CA LYS A 66 -12.37 -22.80 -26.61
C LYS A 66 -13.39 -21.67 -26.43
N LEU A 67 -13.90 -21.14 -27.54
CA LEU A 67 -14.94 -20.11 -27.58
C LEU A 67 -16.31 -20.77 -27.78
N THR A 68 -17.24 -20.52 -26.87
CA THR A 68 -18.61 -21.04 -26.91
C THR A 68 -19.60 -19.89 -27.02
N VAL A 69 -20.55 -19.99 -27.96
CA VAL A 69 -21.66 -19.04 -28.07
C VAL A 69 -22.70 -19.40 -27.02
N ILE A 70 -23.03 -18.43 -26.17
CA ILE A 70 -24.06 -18.59 -25.14
C ILE A 70 -25.41 -18.16 -25.70
N GLU A 71 -25.44 -17.02 -26.38
CA GLU A 71 -26.69 -16.45 -26.87
C GLU A 71 -26.48 -15.66 -28.16
N HIS A 72 -27.47 -15.73 -29.05
CA HIS A 72 -27.55 -14.93 -30.26
C HIS A 72 -28.61 -13.83 -30.07
N LEU A 73 -28.18 -12.57 -30.05
CA LEU A 73 -29.05 -11.42 -29.76
C LEU A 73 -29.84 -10.94 -30.99
N GLY A 74 -29.35 -11.24 -32.20
CA GLY A 74 -29.99 -10.85 -33.46
C GLY A 74 -29.00 -10.40 -34.54
N SER A 75 -29.52 -10.02 -35.70
CA SER A 75 -28.76 -9.54 -36.86
C SER A 75 -29.24 -8.16 -37.30
N ALA A 76 -28.31 -7.24 -37.55
CA ALA A 76 -28.61 -5.87 -37.97
C ALA A 76 -28.14 -5.60 -39.40
N HIS A 77 -29.00 -4.98 -40.20
CA HIS A 77 -28.67 -4.52 -41.56
C HIS A 77 -28.26 -3.04 -41.62
N ILE A 78 -28.56 -2.27 -40.57
CA ILE A 78 -28.20 -0.86 -40.47
C ILE A 78 -27.40 -0.57 -39.18
N PRO A 79 -26.50 0.44 -39.19
CA PRO A 79 -25.66 0.77 -38.04
C PRO A 79 -26.45 1.09 -36.76
N ALA A 80 -27.62 1.72 -36.89
CA ALA A 80 -28.48 2.07 -35.74
C ALA A 80 -29.04 0.83 -35.03
N GLN A 81 -29.48 -0.19 -35.79
CA GLN A 81 -29.92 -1.47 -35.24
C GLN A 81 -28.77 -2.24 -34.60
N LEU A 82 -27.57 -2.16 -35.18
CA LEU A 82 -26.38 -2.78 -34.62
C LEU A 82 -26.01 -2.18 -33.26
N ALA A 83 -26.08 -0.85 -33.14
CA ALA A 83 -25.84 -0.15 -31.89
C ALA A 83 -26.84 -0.54 -30.79
N ALA A 84 -28.13 -0.66 -31.14
CA ALA A 84 -29.17 -1.10 -30.20
C ALA A 84 -28.96 -2.55 -29.71
N LEU A 85 -28.59 -3.47 -30.61
CA LEU A 85 -28.28 -4.87 -30.25
C LEU A 85 -27.03 -4.98 -29.37
N GLU A 86 -26.05 -4.12 -29.58
CA GLU A 86 -24.86 -4.05 -28.73
C GLU A 86 -25.13 -3.49 -27.34
N GLU A 87 -26.05 -2.54 -27.22
CA GLU A 87 -26.45 -1.97 -25.93
C GLU A 87 -27.23 -3.00 -25.11
N ALA A 88 -28.25 -3.63 -25.70
CA ALA A 88 -28.99 -4.73 -25.07
C ALA A 88 -28.09 -5.90 -24.67
N GLY A 89 -27.08 -6.21 -25.48
CA GLY A 89 -26.10 -7.24 -25.16
C GLY A 89 -25.19 -6.90 -23.98
N ARG A 90 -24.86 -5.63 -23.77
CA ARG A 90 -24.06 -5.18 -22.61
C ARG A 90 -24.87 -5.19 -21.33
N GLU A 91 -26.13 -4.75 -21.40
CA GLU A 91 -27.06 -4.79 -20.26
C GLU A 91 -27.22 -6.23 -19.76
N LYS A 92 -27.45 -7.17 -20.67
CA LYS A 92 -27.59 -8.59 -20.34
C LYS A 92 -26.34 -9.22 -19.74
N ILE A 93 -25.14 -8.81 -20.20
CA ILE A 93 -23.87 -9.24 -19.59
C ILE A 93 -23.72 -8.70 -18.16
N ASN A 94 -24.11 -7.45 -17.92
CA ASN A 94 -24.02 -6.83 -16.60
C ASN A 94 -24.97 -7.50 -15.60
N GLU A 95 -26.22 -7.76 -16.01
CA GLU A 95 -27.22 -8.50 -15.22
C GLU A 95 -26.71 -9.89 -14.81
N SER A 96 -26.17 -10.65 -15.77
CA SER A 96 -25.71 -12.02 -15.54
C SER A 96 -24.34 -12.13 -14.84
N THR A 97 -23.56 -11.05 -14.79
CA THR A 97 -22.28 -10.98 -14.02
C THR A 97 -22.52 -10.54 -12.57
N GLY A 98 -23.77 -10.31 -12.15
CA GLY A 98 -24.11 -9.88 -10.79
C GLY A 98 -23.74 -8.42 -10.50
N GLN A 99 -23.44 -7.63 -11.54
CA GLN A 99 -23.20 -6.20 -11.40
C GLN A 99 -24.54 -5.48 -11.48
N LEU A 100 -25.29 -5.53 -10.37
CA LEU A 100 -26.57 -4.83 -10.21
C LEU A 100 -26.37 -3.34 -10.51
N SER A 101 -27.03 -2.83 -11.54
CA SER A 101 -27.23 -1.40 -11.72
C SER A 101 -28.10 -0.91 -10.56
N LEU A 102 -27.53 -0.05 -9.72
CA LEU A 102 -28.26 0.60 -8.63
C LEU A 102 -29.23 1.61 -9.24
N ASP A 103 -30.49 1.20 -9.45
CA ASP A 103 -31.53 2.08 -9.96
C ASP A 103 -32.10 2.89 -8.78
N LEU A 104 -31.68 4.15 -8.69
CA LEU A 104 -32.23 5.10 -7.74
C LEU A 104 -33.43 5.77 -8.41
N ASP A 105 -34.64 5.33 -8.04
CA ASP A 105 -35.91 5.94 -8.43
C ASP A 105 -35.87 7.46 -8.16
N THR A 106 -35.49 8.21 -9.19
CA THR A 106 -35.54 9.66 -9.20
C THR A 106 -36.62 10.05 -10.19
N GLY A 107 -37.82 10.27 -9.63
CA GLY A 107 -39.00 10.67 -10.39
C GLY A 107 -38.69 11.79 -11.38
N SER A 108 -38.98 11.49 -12.65
CA SER A 108 -39.10 12.36 -13.82
C SER A 108 -38.81 13.86 -13.59
N LYS A 109 -37.63 14.28 -14.03
CA LYS A 109 -37.49 15.41 -14.97
C LYS A 109 -36.41 15.06 -15.97
N VAL A 110 -36.78 14.98 -17.24
CA VAL A 110 -35.86 14.92 -18.37
C VAL A 110 -35.08 16.24 -18.39
N SER A 111 -34.04 16.31 -17.58
CA SER A 111 -32.95 17.23 -17.82
C SER A 111 -32.03 16.54 -18.81
N THR A 112 -31.63 17.27 -19.84
CA THR A 112 -30.51 16.94 -20.72
C THR A 112 -29.24 16.94 -19.87
N ALA A 113 -29.13 15.99 -18.95
CA ALA A 113 -28.03 15.88 -18.02
C ALA A 113 -26.81 15.52 -18.86
N SER A 114 -25.92 16.49 -19.02
CA SER A 114 -24.56 16.26 -19.53
C SER A 114 -24.06 14.96 -18.90
N ARG A 115 -23.83 13.93 -19.73
CA ARG A 115 -23.47 12.58 -19.28
C ARG A 115 -22.29 12.68 -18.31
N ARG A 116 -22.55 12.63 -17.00
CA ARG A 116 -21.52 12.73 -15.97
C ARG A 116 -20.69 11.47 -16.05
N ARG A 117 -19.52 11.57 -16.69
CA ARG A 117 -18.55 10.49 -16.74
C ARG A 117 -17.81 10.45 -15.41
N VAL A 118 -17.87 9.32 -14.72
CA VAL A 118 -17.01 9.04 -13.58
C VAL A 118 -15.57 9.10 -14.09
N LYS A 119 -14.78 10.05 -13.57
CA LYS A 119 -13.36 10.21 -13.94
C LYS A 119 -12.46 9.15 -13.29
N GLY A 120 -12.90 8.56 -12.18
CA GLY A 120 -12.19 7.54 -11.43
C GLY A 120 -12.93 7.14 -10.16
N SER A 121 -12.46 6.09 -9.50
CA SER A 121 -12.88 5.66 -8.16
C SER A 121 -11.73 5.90 -7.18
N ALA A 122 -12.04 6.16 -5.92
CA ALA A 122 -11.03 6.34 -4.88
C ALA A 122 -11.46 5.68 -3.57
N SER A 123 -10.51 5.03 -2.91
CA SER A 123 -10.66 4.38 -1.60
C SER A 123 -10.62 5.41 -0.47
N ARG A 124 -11.51 6.40 -0.52
CA ARG A 124 -11.51 7.56 0.38
C ARG A 124 -11.54 7.17 1.86
N LEU A 125 -12.42 6.24 2.24
CA LEU A 125 -12.53 5.81 3.63
C LEU A 125 -11.18 5.30 4.19
N LEU A 126 -10.44 4.53 3.42
CA LEU A 126 -9.12 4.01 3.83
C LEU A 126 -8.11 5.16 3.99
N ILE A 127 -8.02 6.02 2.97
CA ILE A 127 -7.10 7.17 2.96
C ILE A 127 -7.40 8.09 4.14
N ASP A 128 -8.67 8.44 4.35
CA ASP A 128 -9.12 9.35 5.39
C ASP A 128 -8.93 8.75 6.78
N THR A 129 -9.10 7.43 6.94
CA THR A 129 -8.86 6.73 8.21
C THR A 129 -7.38 6.77 8.57
N ILE A 130 -6.49 6.45 7.62
CA ILE A 130 -5.03 6.50 7.84
C ILE A 130 -4.60 7.94 8.09
N ARG A 131 -5.13 8.93 7.34
CA ARG A 131 -4.85 10.35 7.57
C ARG A 131 -5.34 10.82 8.94
N THR A 132 -6.50 10.34 9.40
CA THR A 132 -7.01 10.64 10.74
C THR A 132 -6.10 10.06 11.82
N ALA A 133 -5.63 8.82 11.67
CA ALA A 133 -4.68 8.23 12.59
C ALA A 133 -3.35 9.01 12.61
N TYR A 134 -2.84 9.38 11.42
CA TYR A 134 -1.64 10.21 11.26
C TYR A 134 -1.78 11.57 11.96
N GLY A 135 -2.97 12.19 11.86
CA GLY A 135 -3.31 13.43 12.54
C GLY A 135 -3.40 13.28 14.07
N ARG A 136 -4.01 12.19 14.56
CA ARG A 136 -4.11 11.88 16.01
C ARG A 136 -2.74 11.71 16.66
N LEU A 137 -1.80 11.09 15.94
CA LEU A 137 -0.40 10.95 16.36
C LEU A 137 0.41 12.24 16.17
N ARG A 138 -0.21 13.31 15.66
CA ARG A 138 0.43 14.61 15.38
C ARG A 138 1.58 14.54 14.39
N PHE A 139 1.61 13.54 13.52
CA PHE A 139 2.65 13.40 12.50
C PHE A 139 2.56 14.44 11.38
N HIS A 140 1.43 15.15 11.28
CA HIS A 140 1.28 16.30 10.37
C HIS A 140 2.26 17.46 10.64
N VAL A 141 3.00 17.42 11.76
CA VAL A 141 4.16 18.31 11.98
C VAL A 141 5.23 18.14 10.89
N VAL A 142 5.34 16.93 10.32
CA VAL A 142 6.07 16.67 9.09
C VAL A 142 5.14 17.07 7.94
N ASP A 143 5.16 18.35 7.59
CA ASP A 143 4.34 18.94 6.51
C ASP A 143 4.84 18.53 5.11
N ASP A 144 4.83 17.24 4.83
CA ASP A 144 5.26 16.64 3.56
C ASP A 144 4.25 15.60 3.08
N GLU A 145 3.39 16.00 2.14
CA GLU A 145 2.39 15.10 1.56
C GLU A 145 3.03 13.91 0.82
N ALA A 146 4.24 14.06 0.27
CA ALA A 146 4.94 12.94 -0.36
C ALA A 146 5.39 11.91 0.68
N PHE A 147 5.75 12.37 1.89
CA PHE A 147 6.05 11.48 3.01
C PHE A 147 4.80 10.74 3.48
N PHE A 148 3.68 11.44 3.67
CA PHE A 148 2.40 10.80 4.01
C PHE A 148 2.00 9.74 2.97
N GLN A 149 2.12 10.04 1.68
CA GLN A 149 1.80 9.09 0.61
C GLN A 149 2.71 7.87 0.61
N LEU A 150 4.00 8.01 0.92
CA LEU A 150 4.89 6.85 1.10
C LEU A 150 4.47 6.01 2.31
N VAL A 151 4.12 6.63 3.43
CA VAL A 151 3.59 5.91 4.61
C VAL A 151 2.31 5.15 4.26
N LEU A 152 1.36 5.82 3.60
CA LEU A 152 0.11 5.22 3.13
C LEU A 152 0.37 4.02 2.22
N ALA A 153 1.24 4.17 1.22
CA ALA A 153 1.60 3.10 0.31
C ALA A 153 2.16 1.90 1.07
N ARG A 154 3.08 2.10 2.02
CA ARG A 154 3.71 1.01 2.78
C ARG A 154 2.76 0.28 3.74
N ILE A 155 1.75 0.97 4.26
CA ILE A 155 0.70 0.34 5.07
C ILE A 155 -0.19 -0.56 4.20
N VAL A 156 -0.51 -0.11 2.99
CA VAL A 156 -1.41 -0.84 2.08
C VAL A 156 -0.69 -1.98 1.38
N GLU A 157 0.48 -1.69 0.80
CA GLU A 157 1.30 -2.65 0.08
C GLU A 157 2.80 -2.30 0.23
N PRO A 158 3.58 -3.06 1.02
CA PRO A 158 4.99 -2.75 1.26
C PRO A 158 5.86 -3.10 0.04
N THR A 159 5.83 -2.23 -0.98
CA THR A 159 6.56 -2.39 -2.26
C THR A 159 7.71 -1.41 -2.40
N SER A 160 8.46 -1.44 -3.51
CA SER A 160 9.51 -0.45 -3.78
C SER A 160 8.95 0.98 -3.86
N THR A 161 9.77 2.00 -3.59
CA THR A 161 9.34 3.41 -3.72
C THR A 161 8.84 3.74 -5.13
N SER A 162 9.40 3.12 -6.17
CA SER A 162 8.90 3.27 -7.54
C SER A 162 7.52 2.64 -7.73
N ASP A 163 7.27 1.49 -7.11
CA ASP A 163 6.00 0.76 -7.24
C ASP A 163 4.92 1.31 -6.30
N SER A 164 5.29 2.16 -5.33
CA SER A 164 4.32 2.90 -4.50
C SER A 164 3.38 3.78 -5.33
N ILE A 165 3.81 4.25 -6.52
CA ILE A 165 2.96 5.02 -7.43
C ILE A 165 1.76 4.19 -7.89
N ARG A 166 2.01 2.94 -8.31
CA ARG A 166 0.94 2.01 -8.72
C ARG A 166 -0.04 1.77 -7.57
N ALA A 167 0.48 1.48 -6.37
CA ALA A 167 -0.36 1.25 -5.20
C ALA A 167 -1.24 2.47 -4.86
N LEU A 168 -0.70 3.68 -4.96
CA LEU A 168 -1.45 4.92 -4.70
C LEU A 168 -2.48 5.23 -5.80
N ASP A 169 -2.16 4.96 -7.06
CA ASP A 169 -3.07 5.13 -8.19
C ASP A 169 -4.25 4.14 -8.10
N GLU A 170 -3.99 2.89 -7.69
CA GLU A 170 -5.03 1.88 -7.43
C GLU A 170 -5.97 2.30 -6.29
N LEU A 171 -5.46 3.06 -5.31
CA LEU A 171 -6.28 3.66 -4.25
C LEU A 171 -7.05 4.91 -4.72
N GLY A 172 -6.75 5.45 -5.90
CA GLY A 172 -7.32 6.70 -6.41
C GLY A 172 -6.84 7.94 -5.64
N ALA A 173 -5.62 7.91 -5.10
CA ALA A 173 -4.98 9.07 -4.48
C ALA A 173 -4.47 10.07 -5.53
N ASP A 174 -4.29 11.34 -5.15
CA ASP A 174 -3.57 12.34 -5.97
C ASP A 174 -2.05 12.11 -5.85
N THR A 175 -1.57 11.05 -6.51
CA THR A 175 -0.21 10.53 -6.37
C THR A 175 0.84 11.54 -6.83
N LYS A 176 1.84 11.82 -5.97
CA LYS A 176 2.97 12.66 -6.36
C LYS A 176 3.90 11.94 -7.34
N HIS A 177 4.51 12.71 -8.23
CA HIS A 177 5.45 12.18 -9.20
C HIS A 177 6.68 11.53 -8.53
N ARG A 178 7.26 10.51 -9.17
CA ARG A 178 8.44 9.77 -8.69
C ARG A 178 9.58 10.67 -8.20
N SER A 179 9.88 11.75 -8.93
CA SER A 179 10.95 12.69 -8.56
C SER A 179 10.68 13.38 -7.21
N THR A 180 9.42 13.56 -6.83
CA THR A 180 9.02 14.12 -5.53
C THR A 180 9.28 13.12 -4.41
N PHE A 181 8.98 11.82 -4.61
CA PHE A 181 9.31 10.78 -3.63
C PHE A 181 10.82 10.61 -3.42
N THR A 182 11.62 10.75 -4.49
CA THR A 182 13.08 10.73 -4.36
C THR A 182 13.58 11.92 -3.53
N ARG A 183 13.07 13.13 -3.80
CA ARG A 183 13.42 14.33 -3.00
C ARG A 183 12.93 14.23 -1.56
N CYS A 184 11.75 13.64 -1.33
CA CYS A 184 11.23 13.37 0.01
C CYS A 184 12.19 12.48 0.81
N GLN A 185 12.67 11.38 0.24
CA GLN A 185 13.65 10.51 0.92
C GLN A 185 14.96 11.23 1.27
N GLN A 186 15.40 12.19 0.47
CA GLN A 186 16.56 13.02 0.80
C GLN A 186 16.26 13.93 1.99
N ARG A 187 15.06 14.55 2.03
CA ARG A 187 14.60 15.36 3.15
C ARG A 187 14.43 14.58 4.45
N VAL A 188 13.95 13.34 4.40
CA VAL A 188 13.75 12.50 5.60
C VAL A 188 14.98 12.50 6.51
N ASN A 189 16.17 12.40 5.92
CA ASN A 189 17.43 12.44 6.65
C ASN A 189 17.91 13.88 6.91
N ALA A 190 17.85 14.77 5.91
CA ALA A 190 18.35 16.14 6.02
C ALA A 190 17.60 16.97 7.07
N ASP A 191 16.29 16.74 7.18
CA ASP A 191 15.35 17.50 8.00
C ASP A 191 14.95 16.73 9.28
N ALA A 192 15.65 15.64 9.61
CA ALA A 192 15.47 14.89 10.86
C ALA A 192 14.01 14.44 11.12
N TYR A 193 13.36 13.88 10.09
CA TYR A 193 11.95 13.43 10.21
C TYR A 193 11.83 12.33 11.27
N ARG A 194 12.82 11.44 11.38
CA ARG A 194 12.81 10.37 12.38
C ARG A 194 12.75 10.93 13.80
N GLU A 195 13.59 11.91 14.12
CA GLU A 195 13.65 12.55 15.43
C GLU A 195 12.31 13.24 15.75
N THR A 196 11.76 13.94 14.76
CA THR A 196 10.47 14.61 14.89
C THR A 196 9.34 13.62 15.15
N ILE A 197 9.28 12.52 14.40
CA ILE A 197 8.26 11.47 14.56
C ILE A 197 8.43 10.75 15.91
N ALA A 198 9.66 10.44 16.31
CA ALA A 198 9.96 9.81 17.60
C ALA A 198 9.52 10.69 18.78
N GLU A 199 9.72 12.01 18.69
CA GLU A 199 9.21 12.94 19.70
C GLU A 199 7.68 12.86 19.81
N LYS A 200 6.96 12.86 18.67
CA LYS A 200 5.48 12.76 18.70
C LYS A 200 4.98 11.41 19.22
N CYS A 201 5.70 10.34 18.92
CA CYS A 201 5.45 9.03 19.52
C CYS A 201 5.61 9.08 21.05
N PHE A 202 6.71 9.65 21.54
CA PHE A 202 6.97 9.80 22.96
C PHE A 202 5.88 10.63 23.65
N ASP A 203 5.55 11.80 23.10
CA ASP A 203 4.48 12.67 23.60
C ASP A 203 3.13 11.93 23.70
N TYR A 204 2.80 11.14 22.67
CA TYR A 204 1.57 10.36 22.65
C TYR A 204 1.53 9.29 23.74
N SER A 205 2.63 8.55 23.93
CA SER A 205 2.72 7.52 24.98
C SER A 205 2.63 8.15 26.37
N VAL A 206 3.34 9.25 26.63
CA VAL A 206 3.24 10.00 27.90
C VAL A 206 1.81 10.43 28.19
N ALA A 207 1.10 10.95 27.18
CA ALA A 207 -0.26 11.47 27.35
C ALA A 207 -1.33 10.39 27.52
N THR A 208 -1.07 9.14 27.09
CA THR A 208 -2.09 8.08 27.04
C THR A 208 -1.83 6.95 28.01
N THR A 209 -0.62 6.40 28.01
CA THR A 209 -0.27 5.20 28.77
C THR A 209 0.65 5.50 29.95
N GLY A 210 1.41 6.60 29.88
CA GLY A 210 2.47 6.93 30.82
C GLY A 210 3.69 6.01 30.66
N ILE A 211 4.89 6.56 30.84
CA ILE A 211 6.13 5.79 30.70
C ILE A 211 6.52 5.19 32.06
N SER A 212 6.09 3.96 32.29
CA SER A 212 6.46 3.18 33.49
C SER A 212 7.42 2.02 33.18
N LEU A 213 7.47 1.58 31.93
CA LEU A 213 8.29 0.48 31.42
C LEU A 213 8.63 0.78 29.96
N ILE A 214 9.90 0.59 29.61
CA ILE A 214 10.39 0.67 28.23
C ILE A 214 10.92 -0.71 27.88
N LEU A 215 10.36 -1.31 26.83
CA LEU A 215 10.86 -2.54 26.24
C LEU A 215 11.71 -2.19 25.02
N TYR A 216 12.77 -2.95 24.78
CA TYR A 216 13.60 -2.77 23.60
C TYR A 216 13.88 -4.13 22.96
N ASP A 217 13.86 -4.16 21.63
CA ASP A 217 14.32 -5.29 20.83
C ASP A 217 15.37 -4.80 19.83
N VAL A 218 16.34 -5.65 19.50
CA VAL A 218 17.46 -5.32 18.62
C VAL A 218 17.56 -6.37 17.51
N THR A 219 17.46 -5.93 16.27
CA THR A 219 17.60 -6.75 15.07
C THR A 219 18.85 -6.34 14.29
N THR A 220 19.68 -7.32 13.93
CA THR A 220 20.81 -7.11 13.03
C THR A 220 20.38 -7.37 11.59
N LEU A 221 20.53 -6.38 10.72
CA LEU A 221 20.29 -6.47 9.29
C LEU A 221 21.61 -6.68 8.55
N TYR A 222 21.70 -7.73 7.74
CA TYR A 222 22.86 -8.04 6.92
C TYR A 222 22.65 -7.54 5.49
N PHE A 223 23.70 -6.98 4.89
CA PHE A 223 23.67 -6.48 3.53
C PHE A 223 24.75 -7.16 2.70
N GLU A 224 24.36 -7.74 1.57
CA GLU A 224 25.32 -8.16 0.53
C GLU A 224 25.90 -6.90 -0.12
N ALA A 225 26.97 -6.37 0.47
CA ALA A 225 27.64 -5.18 -0.02
C ALA A 225 29.15 -5.36 0.11
N GLU A 226 29.86 -5.15 -0.99
CA GLU A 226 31.33 -5.31 -1.04
C GLU A 226 32.08 -4.28 -0.18
N LYS A 227 31.43 -3.18 0.23
CA LYS A 227 32.05 -2.07 0.93
C LYS A 227 31.20 -1.59 2.11
N GLU A 228 31.87 -1.31 3.21
CA GLU A 228 31.32 -0.56 4.33
C GLU A 228 30.94 0.87 3.95
N ASP A 229 30.05 1.47 4.72
CA ASP A 229 29.80 2.91 4.72
C ASP A 229 29.61 3.46 6.15
N GLU A 230 29.02 4.65 6.27
CA GLU A 230 28.76 5.29 7.56
C GLU A 230 27.72 4.55 8.41
N LEU A 231 26.83 3.76 7.79
CA LEU A 231 25.74 3.03 8.43
C LEU A 231 25.99 1.52 8.49
N ARG A 232 26.75 0.98 7.55
CA ARG A 232 27.00 -0.45 7.35
C ARG A 232 28.46 -0.75 7.67
N LYS A 233 28.69 -1.47 8.77
CA LYS A 233 30.02 -1.85 9.23
C LYS A 233 30.16 -3.35 9.37
N VAL A 234 31.36 -3.88 9.11
CA VAL A 234 31.65 -5.29 9.39
C VAL A 234 31.81 -5.42 10.91
N GLY A 235 30.75 -5.85 11.58
CA GLY A 235 30.79 -6.07 13.02
C GLY A 235 31.34 -7.44 13.40
N TYR A 236 31.30 -7.74 14.71
CA TYR A 236 31.66 -9.06 15.24
C TYR A 236 30.63 -10.11 14.83
N SER A 237 30.75 -10.63 13.61
CA SER A 237 29.95 -11.75 13.16
C SER A 237 30.36 -13.02 13.93
N LYS A 238 29.46 -13.55 14.76
CA LYS A 238 29.62 -14.89 15.37
C LYS A 238 29.80 -15.99 14.31
N GLU A 239 29.40 -15.72 13.08
CA GLU A 239 29.49 -16.60 11.90
C GLU A 239 30.65 -16.23 10.94
N ARG A 240 31.52 -15.28 11.33
CA ARG A 240 32.63 -14.75 10.48
C ARG A 240 32.17 -14.26 9.10
N ARG A 241 30.98 -13.67 9.00
CA ARG A 241 30.52 -13.04 7.76
C ARG A 241 31.28 -11.74 7.51
N VAL A 242 31.67 -11.56 6.26
CA VAL A 242 32.39 -10.37 5.76
C VAL A 242 31.41 -9.28 5.30
N ASP A 243 30.12 -9.63 5.23
CA ASP A 243 29.05 -8.73 4.82
C ASP A 243 28.78 -7.66 5.89
N PRO A 244 28.71 -6.38 5.52
CA PRO A 244 28.48 -5.32 6.48
C PRO A 244 27.05 -5.39 7.03
N GLN A 245 26.92 -5.04 8.30
CA GLN A 245 25.68 -5.12 9.07
C GLN A 245 25.25 -3.77 9.61
N ILE A 246 23.95 -3.64 9.90
CA ILE A 246 23.36 -2.54 10.66
C ILE A 246 22.61 -3.14 11.84
N VAL A 247 22.84 -2.61 13.04
CA VAL A 247 22.07 -2.96 14.22
C VAL A 247 20.95 -1.96 14.39
N VAL A 248 19.70 -2.43 14.37
CA VAL A 248 18.50 -1.62 14.52
C VAL A 248 17.78 -1.99 15.80
N GLY A 249 17.57 -1.03 16.69
CA GLY A 249 16.81 -1.18 17.92
C GLY A 249 15.45 -0.49 17.82
N LEU A 250 14.40 -1.13 18.30
CA LEU A 250 13.08 -0.52 18.48
C LEU A 250 12.77 -0.39 19.96
N LEU A 251 12.50 0.84 20.41
CA LEU A 251 11.97 1.11 21.75
C LEU A 251 10.45 1.16 21.70
N VAL A 252 9.79 0.51 22.66
CA VAL A 252 8.34 0.53 22.81
C VAL A 252 7.94 0.73 24.27
N ASP A 253 6.74 1.26 24.50
CA ASP A 253 6.15 1.35 25.84
C ASP A 253 5.55 0.01 26.31
N ARG A 254 4.98 -0.01 27.51
CA ARG A 254 4.33 -1.21 28.09
C ARG A 254 3.19 -1.79 27.24
N THR A 255 2.61 -1.02 26.32
CA THR A 255 1.54 -1.48 25.42
C THR A 255 2.06 -1.96 24.06
N GLY A 256 3.37 -1.82 23.83
CA GLY A 256 3.99 -2.09 22.53
C GLY A 256 3.93 -0.90 21.57
N PHE A 257 3.54 0.29 22.03
CA PHE A 257 3.52 1.48 21.18
C PHE A 257 4.97 1.96 20.92
N PRO A 258 5.36 2.21 19.65
CA PRO A 258 6.73 2.58 19.33
C PRO A 258 7.10 3.95 19.87
N LEU A 259 8.26 4.06 20.50
CA LEU A 259 8.81 5.30 21.07
C LEU A 259 9.93 5.86 20.21
N ALA A 260 10.86 5.01 19.77
CA ALA A 260 11.97 5.43 18.94
C ALA A 260 12.56 4.26 18.15
N LEU A 261 13.04 4.55 16.95
CA LEU A 261 13.90 3.67 16.17
C LEU A 261 15.34 4.13 16.34
N ILE A 262 16.18 3.30 16.95
CA ILE A 262 17.60 3.52 17.15
C ILE A 262 18.33 2.66 16.12
N HIS A 263 19.43 3.17 15.59
CA HIS A 263 20.32 2.38 14.75
C HIS A 263 21.75 2.73 15.14
N ARG A 264 22.63 1.73 15.11
CA ARG A 264 24.06 1.88 15.35
C ARG A 264 24.84 1.06 14.33
N CYS A 265 25.98 1.63 13.96
CA CYS A 265 27.11 0.84 13.49
C CYS A 265 27.81 0.25 14.69
N GLU A 266 28.10 -1.04 14.63
CA GLU A 266 29.13 -1.67 15.46
C GLU A 266 30.47 -1.67 14.74
#